data_AF-A0A208Y6F4-F1
#
_entry.id   AF-A0A208Y6F4-F1
#
_cell.length_a   1.000
_cell.length_b   1.000
_cell.length_c   1.000
_cell.angle_alpha   90.00
_cell.angle_beta   90.00
_cell.angle_gamma   90.00
#
_symmetry.space_group_name_H-M   'P 1'
#
loop_
_entity.id
_entity.type
_entity.pdbx_description
1 polymer ?
#
loop_
_entity_poly.entity_id
_entity_poly.type
_entity_poly.pdbx_seq_one_letter_code
_entity_poly.pdbx_strand_id
1 'polypeptide(L)' 'MTATAVVSSMGSPTAFKDGREFAAWIGLVPRQTGTGGRVRQLGISKRGDAYLRTLLMHGARAIVRSDRATTWPWLAAL' A
#
# COMPACT_ATOMS: atom_id res chain seq x y z
N MET A 1 11.43 3.35 12.19
CA MET A 1 10.57 2.21 12.55
C MET A 1 9.90 1.61 11.31
N THR A 2 9.09 2.36 10.56
CA THR A 2 8.39 1.84 9.35
C THR A 2 9.33 1.31 8.26
N ALA A 3 10.38 2.06 7.92
CA ALA A 3 11.35 1.65 6.89
C ALA A 3 12.07 0.34 7.25
N THR A 4 12.49 0.19 8.50
CA THR A 4 13.14 -1.03 9.01
C THR A 4 12.20 -2.23 8.92
N ALA A 5 10.95 -2.09 9.34
CA ALA A 5 9.94 -3.16 9.26
C ALA A 5 9.69 -3.60 7.81
N VAL A 6 9.64 -2.65 6.88
CA VAL A 6 9.49 -2.94 5.43
C VAL A 6 10.66 -3.76 4.92
N VAL A 7 11.90 -3.33 5.18
CA VAL A 7 13.10 -4.02 4.70
C VAL A 7 13.25 -5.41 5.34
N SER A 8 13.01 -5.54 6.65
CA SER A 8 13.12 -6.82 7.35
C SER A 8 12.12 -7.85 6.85
N SER A 9 10.87 -7.44 6.58
CA SER A 9 9.82 -8.36 6.15
C SER A 9 9.93 -8.72 4.66
N MET A 10 10.47 -7.83 3.84
CA MET A 10 10.55 -8.01 2.38
C MET A 10 11.74 -8.88 1.96
N GLY A 11 12.83 -8.90 2.74
CA GLY A 11 14.07 -9.54 2.34
C GLY A 11 14.74 -8.76 1.21
N SER A 12 14.67 -9.27 -0.02
CA SER A 12 15.23 -8.58 -1.19
C SER A 12 14.18 -7.77 -1.96
N PRO A 13 14.39 -6.47 -2.21
CA PRO A 13 13.49 -5.66 -3.04
C PRO A 13 13.45 -6.10 -4.50
N THR A 14 14.47 -6.83 -4.98
CA THR A 14 14.51 -7.39 -6.34
C THR A 14 13.53 -8.54 -6.56
N ALA A 15 12.88 -9.03 -5.50
CA ALA A 15 11.83 -10.04 -5.59
C ALA A 15 10.54 -9.51 -6.22
N PHE A 16 10.38 -8.19 -6.36
CA PHE A 16 9.21 -7.55 -6.95
C PHE A 16 9.60 -6.87 -8.26
N LYS A 17 8.78 -7.04 -9.28
CA LYS A 17 8.91 -6.38 -10.58
C LYS A 17 8.77 -4.86 -10.45
N ASP A 18 7.83 -4.41 -9.63
CA ASP A 18 7.57 -3.00 -9.39
C ASP A 18 6.88 -2.76 -8.03
N GLY A 19 6.69 -1.48 -7.69
CA GLY A 19 6.02 -1.08 -6.44
C GLY A 19 4.54 -1.49 -6.36
N ARG A 20 3.87 -1.79 -7.48
CA ARG A 20 2.47 -2.26 -7.50
C ARG A 20 2.40 -3.72 -7.12
N GLU A 21 3.34 -4.54 -7.57
CA GLU A 21 3.48 -5.93 -7.13
C GLU A 21 3.79 -6.01 -5.64
N PHE A 22 4.70 -5.15 -5.15
CA PHE A 22 4.93 -5.01 -3.72
C PHE A 22 3.65 -4.61 -2.96
N ALA A 23 2.91 -3.60 -3.44
CA ALA A 23 1.64 -3.17 -2.85
C ALA A 23 0.59 -4.30 -2.83
N ALA A 24 0.55 -5.15 -3.86
CA ALA A 24 -0.32 -6.32 -3.90
C ALA A 24 0.07 -7.36 -2.84
N TRP A 25 1.37 -7.60 -2.67
CA TRP A 25 1.91 -8.54 -1.70
C TRP A 25 1.57 -8.17 -0.24
N ILE A 26 1.67 -6.88 0.12
CA ILE A 26 1.27 -6.38 1.45
C ILE A 26 -0.23 -6.11 1.63
N GLY A 27 -1.04 -6.34 0.58
CA GLY A 27 -2.49 -6.16 0.66
C GLY A 27 -3.01 -4.73 0.51
N LEU A 28 -2.22 -3.80 -0.04
CA LEU A 28 -2.65 -2.43 -0.35
C LEU A 28 -3.47 -2.31 -1.65
N VAL A 29 -3.87 -3.43 -2.24
CA VAL A 29 -4.71 -3.48 -3.45
C VAL A 29 -6.17 -3.75 -3.12
N PRO A 30 -7.13 -3.32 -3.95
CA PRO A 30 -8.53 -3.70 -3.80
C PRO A 30 -8.71 -5.22 -3.84
N ARG A 31 -9.53 -5.75 -2.95
CA ARG A 31 -9.92 -7.17 -3.01
C ARG A 31 -10.81 -7.40 -4.23
N GLN A 32 -10.50 -8.41 -5.01
CA GLN A 32 -11.28 -8.79 -6.17
C GLN A 32 -12.10 -10.06 -5.88
N THR A 33 -13.35 -10.08 -6.34
CA THR A 33 -14.23 -11.25 -6.27
C THR A 33 -15.03 -11.37 -7.56
N GLY A 34 -15.34 -12.60 -7.97
CA GLY A 34 -16.12 -12.87 -9.18
C GLY A 34 -15.38 -13.78 -10.16
N THR A 35 -16.13 -14.33 -11.11
CA THR A 35 -15.65 -15.29 -12.12
C THR A 35 -16.28 -14.95 -13.48
N GLY A 36 -15.79 -15.54 -14.57
CA GLY A 36 -16.39 -15.38 -15.90
C GLY A 36 -16.37 -13.95 -16.45
N GLY A 37 -15.29 -13.20 -16.22
CA GLY A 37 -15.14 -11.82 -16.72
C GLY A 37 -15.87 -10.74 -15.94
N ARG A 38 -16.65 -11.10 -14.91
CA ARG A 38 -17.32 -10.15 -14.01
C ARG A 38 -16.55 -10.03 -12.70
N VAL A 39 -15.49 -9.23 -12.70
CA VAL A 39 -14.68 -8.96 -11.49
C VAL A 39 -15.22 -7.74 -10.77
N ARG A 40 -15.67 -7.92 -9.52
CA ARG A 40 -16.05 -6.83 -8.64
C ARG A 40 -14.89 -6.45 -7.73
N GLN A 41 -14.52 -5.18 -7.74
CA GLN A 41 -13.58 -4.62 -6.75
C GLN A 41 -14.33 -4.32 -5.45
N LEU A 42 -13.70 -4.68 -4.34
CA LEU A 42 -14.18 -4.43 -2.98
C LEU A 42 -13.20 -3.50 -2.26
N GLY A 43 -13.37 -3.36 -0.94
CA GLY A 43 -12.42 -2.65 -0.10
C GLY A 43 -11.00 -3.26 -0.14
N ILE A 44 -10.10 -2.62 0.58
CA ILE A 44 -8.68 -2.99 0.65
C ILE A 44 -8.53 -4.45 1.07
N SER A 45 -7.64 -5.15 0.37
CA SER A 45 -7.33 -6.54 0.63
C SER A 45 -6.83 -6.74 2.07
N LYS A 46 -7.28 -7.82 2.70
CA LYS A 46 -6.75 -8.28 3.99
C LYS A 46 -5.70 -9.37 3.83
N ARG A 47 -5.21 -9.61 2.61
CA ARG A 47 -4.11 -10.54 2.32
C ARG A 47 -2.77 -9.86 2.61
N GLY A 48 -1.74 -10.64 2.90
CA GLY A 48 -0.41 -10.12 3.27
C GLY A 48 -0.31 -9.73 4.74
N ASP A 49 0.72 -8.95 5.07
CA ASP A 49 1.07 -8.58 6.44
C ASP A 49 0.21 -7.42 6.96
N ALA A 50 -0.59 -7.70 7.99
CA ALA A 50 -1.46 -6.72 8.61
C ALA A 50 -0.70 -5.60 9.36
N TYR A 51 0.46 -5.89 9.93
CA TYR A 51 1.29 -4.92 10.63
C TYR A 51 1.93 -3.93 9.65
N LEU A 52 2.57 -4.43 8.59
CA LEU A 52 3.12 -3.59 7.52
C LEU A 52 2.07 -2.68 6.89
N ARG A 53 0.91 -3.25 6.55
CA ARG A 53 -0.23 -2.49 6.01
C ARG A 53 -0.67 -1.39 6.97
N THR A 54 -0.73 -1.68 8.27
CA THR A 54 -1.12 -0.70 9.30
C THR A 54 -0.10 0.43 9.39
N LEU A 55 1.21 0.10 9.45
CA LEU A 55 2.28 1.09 9.48
C LEU A 55 2.24 2.04 8.28
N LEU A 56 2.06 1.49 7.07
CA LEU A 56 2.00 2.28 5.85
C LEU A 56 0.73 3.14 5.78
N MET A 57 -0.42 2.62 6.23
CA MET A 57 -1.66 3.39 6.33
C MET A 57 -1.58 4.55 7.31
N HIS A 58 -0.89 4.39 8.44
CA HIS A 58 -0.66 5.48 9.37
C HIS A 58 0.34 6.50 8.81
N GLY A 59 1.41 6.04 8.16
CA GLY A 59 2.37 6.92 7.48
C GLY A 59 1.73 7.77 6.39
N ALA A 60 0.91 7.16 5.53
CA ALA A 60 0.17 7.87 4.50
C ALA A 60 -0.77 8.93 5.09
N ARG A 61 -1.53 8.58 6.14
CA ARG A 61 -2.40 9.54 6.85
C ARG A 61 -1.62 10.70 7.48
N ALA A 62 -0.44 10.43 8.04
CA ALA A 62 0.41 11.47 8.59
C ALA A 62 0.91 12.44 7.51
N ILE A 63 1.30 11.93 6.33
CA ILE A 63 1.73 12.75 5.20
C ILE A 63 0.58 13.61 4.69
N VAL A 64 -0.59 13.03 4.44
CA VAL A 64 -1.76 13.76 3.94
C VAL A 64 -2.20 14.87 4.91
N ARG A 65 -2.07 14.64 6.22
CA ARG A 65 -2.40 15.66 7.24
C ARG A 65 -1.27 16.65 7.51
N SER A 66 -0.06 16.41 7.02
CA SER A 66 1.08 17.31 7.23
C SER A 66 1.04 18.51 6.28
N ASP A 67 1.63 19.62 6.71
CA ASP A 67 1.86 20.82 5.88
C ASP A 67 2.71 20.53 4.63
N ARG A 68 3.49 19.45 4.65
CA ARG A 68 4.28 18.96 3.51
C ARG A 68 3.44 18.30 2.43
N ALA A 69 2.17 18.01 2.64
CA ALA A 69 1.28 17.56 1.57
C ALA A 69 1.24 18.58 0.42
N THR A 70 1.30 19.87 0.76
CA THR A 70 1.31 20.99 -0.19
C THR A 70 2.60 21.05 -1.02
N THR A 71 3.68 20.40 -0.57
CA THR A 71 4.94 20.31 -1.33
C THR A 71 4.78 19.48 -2.60
N TRP A 72 3.86 18.52 -2.63
CA TRP A 72 3.67 17.63 -3.78
C TRP A 72 2.37 18.00 -4.52
N PRO A 73 2.45 18.50 -5.77
CA PRO A 73 1.28 19.06 -6.46
C PRO A 73 0.10 18.09 -6.59
N TRP A 74 0.38 16.80 -6.77
CA TRP A 74 -0.65 15.77 -6.88
C TRP A 74 -1.29 15.41 -5.53
N LEU A 75 -0.57 15.57 -4.41
CA LEU A 75 -1.13 15.41 -3.06
C LEU A 75 -1.90 16.64 -2.62
N ALA A 76 -1.47 17.83 -3.01
CA ALA A 76 -2.16 19.09 -2.72
C ALA A 76 -3.55 19.18 -3.39
N ALA A 77 -3.76 18.39 -4.44
CA ALA A 77 -5.01 18.32 -5.20
C ALA A 77 -6.01 17.25 -4.70
N LEU A 78 -5.64 16.47 -3.67
CA LEU A 78 -6.55 15.53 -2.98
C LEU A 78 -7.52 16.26 -2.06
#